data_AF-B4VX82-F1
#
_entry.id   AF-B4VX82-F1
#
_cell.length_a   1.000
_cell.length_b   1.000
_cell.length_c   1.000
_cell.angle_alpha   90.00
_cell.angle_beta   90.00
_cell.angle_gamma   90.00
#
_symmetry.space_group_name_H-M   'P 1'
#
loop_
_entity.id
_entity.type
_entity.pdbx_description
1 polymer ?
#
loop_
_entity_poly.entity_id
_entity_poly.type
_entity_poly.pdbx_seq_one_letter_code
_entity_poly.pdbx_strand_id
1 'polypeptide(L)' 'METWYKEDLPYIHDVGFRDYALKSAPGILAILAQHQIREGLVVDLGCGSGLLFLFTALICI' A
#
# COMPACT_ATOMS: atom_id res chain seq x y z
N MET A 1 3.41 -14.33 28.49
CA MET A 1 3.77 -13.46 27.35
C MET A 1 2.55 -12.59 27.11
N GLU A 2 2.56 -11.37 27.67
CA GLU A 2 1.46 -10.41 27.47
C GLU A 2 1.34 -10.08 25.98
N THR A 3 0.19 -10.39 25.39
CA THR A 3 -0.08 -10.17 23.97
C THR A 3 -0.64 -8.77 23.78
N TRP A 4 0.24 -7.78 23.76
CA TRP A 4 -0.16 -6.39 23.59
C TRP A 4 -0.64 -6.12 22.16
N TYR A 5 -1.83 -5.50 22.04
CA TYR A 5 -2.45 -4.85 20.87
C TYR A 5 -2.75 -5.67 19.60
N LYS A 6 -2.41 -6.97 19.57
CA LYS A 6 -2.79 -7.97 18.54
C LYS A 6 -3.47 -7.41 17.27
N GLU A 7 -4.80 -7.51 17.18
CA GLU A 7 -5.59 -7.08 16.02
C GLU A 7 -5.93 -5.58 16.03
N ASP A 8 -5.81 -4.93 17.19
CA ASP A 8 -6.10 -3.50 17.35
C ASP A 8 -5.07 -2.62 16.65
N LEU A 9 -3.80 -3.03 16.61
CA LEU A 9 -2.72 -2.29 15.96
C LEU A 9 -2.86 -2.26 14.42
N PRO A 10 -3.09 -3.40 13.73
CA PRO A 10 -3.48 -3.40 12.32
C PRO A 10 -4.74 -2.59 12.04
N TYR A 11 -5.75 -2.69 12.93
CA TYR A 11 -7.02 -1.99 12.76
C TYR A 11 -6.87 -0.47 12.81
N ILE A 12 -6.16 0.07 13.82
CA ILE A 12 -5.96 1.53 13.94
C ILE A 12 -5.06 2.08 12.83
N HIS A 13 -4.10 1.28 12.36
CA HIS A 13 -3.26 1.63 11.21
C HIS A 13 -4.08 1.71 9.93
N ASP A 14 -4.96 0.73 9.67
CA ASP A 14 -5.83 0.74 8.51
C ASP A 14 -6.83 1.90 8.55
N VAL A 15 -7.57 2.07 9.64
CA VAL A 15 -8.58 3.13 9.73
C VAL A 15 -7.95 4.52 9.71
N GLY A 16 -6.78 4.70 10.33
CA GLY A 16 -6.09 5.98 10.42
C GLY A 16 -5.37 6.40 9.13
N PHE A 17 -4.85 5.46 8.35
CA PHE A 17 -3.94 5.76 7.22
C PHE A 17 -4.46 5.31 5.85
N ARG A 18 -5.61 4.64 5.77
CA ARG A 18 -6.23 4.22 4.49
C ARG A 18 -6.38 5.37 3.50
N ASP A 19 -6.89 6.51 3.96
CA ASP A 19 -7.07 7.68 3.10
C ASP A 19 -5.75 8.25 2.57
N TYR A 20 -4.69 8.20 3.39
CA TYR A 20 -3.35 8.62 2.99
C TYR A 20 -2.77 7.68 1.93
N ALA A 21 -2.91 6.37 2.13
CA ALA A 21 -2.47 5.36 1.16
C ALA A 21 -3.23 5.46 -0.19
N LEU A 22 -4.53 5.74 -0.17
CA LEU A 22 -5.29 5.94 -1.40
C LEU A 22 -4.92 7.23 -2.13
N LYS A 23 -4.67 8.32 -1.38
CA LYS A 23 -4.31 9.62 -1.95
C LYS A 23 -2.86 9.66 -2.47
N SER A 24 -1.99 8.75 -2.07
CA SER A 24 -0.61 8.67 -2.58
C SER A 24 -0.52 7.96 -3.94
N ALA A 25 -1.49 7.12 -4.30
CA ALA A 25 -1.48 6.35 -5.55
C ALA A 25 -1.27 7.21 -6.83
N PRO A 26 -1.95 8.36 -7.02
CA PRO A 26 -1.71 9.21 -8.18
C PRO A 26 -0.27 9.76 -8.26
N GLY A 27 0.36 10.03 -7.10
CA GLY A 27 1.74 10.50 -7.04
C GLY A 27 2.74 9.43 -7.47
N ILE A 28 2.52 8.18 -7.03
CA ILE A 28 3.33 7.03 -7.44
C ILE A 28 3.21 6.80 -8.95
N LEU A 29 1.98 6.83 -9.49
CA LEU A 29 1.73 6.69 -10.92
C LEU A 29 2.38 7.83 -11.74
N ALA A 30 2.37 9.06 -11.24
CA ALA A 30 3.04 10.18 -11.89
C ALA A 30 4.55 9.98 -12.00
N ILE A 31 5.19 9.48 -10.94
CA ILE A 31 6.63 9.17 -10.92
C ILE A 31 6.95 8.06 -11.93
N LEU A 32 6.19 6.97 -11.93
CA LEU A 32 6.38 5.87 -12.90
C LEU A 32 6.24 6.36 -14.35
N ALA A 33 5.21 7.20 -14.61
CA ALA A 33 4.98 7.78 -15.93
C ALA A 33 6.12 8.72 -16.36
N GLN A 34 6.67 9.53 -15.46
CA GLN A 34 7.83 10.40 -15.71
C GLN A 34 9.07 9.59 -16.12
N HIS A 35 9.24 8.39 -15.55
CA HIS A 35 10.33 7.48 -15.87
C HIS A 35 10.01 6.52 -17.03
N GLN A 36 8.90 6.73 -17.74
CA GLN A 36 8.45 5.90 -18.87
C GLN A 36 8.22 4.42 -18.51
N ILE A 37 8.01 4.12 -17.23
CA ILE A 37 7.66 2.79 -16.75
C ILE A 37 6.15 2.62 -16.94
N ARG A 38 5.77 1.91 -18.00
CA ARG A 38 4.36 1.67 -18.39
C ARG A 38 3.92 0.22 -18.17
N GLU A 39 4.89 -0.68 -18.02
CA GLU A 39 4.71 -2.11 -17.85
C GLU A 39 5.88 -2.69 -17.03
N GLY A 40 5.67 -3.84 -16.39
CA GLY A 40 6.67 -4.49 -15.55
C GLY A 40 6.13 -4.88 -14.18
N LEU A 41 7.02 -5.39 -13.32
CA LEU A 41 6.67 -5.86 -11.99
C LEU A 41 6.99 -4.79 -10.92
N VAL A 42 5.97 -4.22 -10.26
CA VAL A 42 6.08 -3.21 -9.19
C VAL A 42 5.83 -3.82 -7.81
N VAL A 43 6.90 -4.12 -7.07
CA VAL A 43 6.80 -4.77 -5.74
C VAL A 43 6.58 -3.73 -4.64
N ASP A 44 5.47 -3.84 -3.91
CA ASP A 44 5.18 -3.01 -2.74
C ASP A 44 5.76 -3.65 -1.45
N LEU A 45 6.86 -3.09 -0.95
CA LEU A 45 7.52 -3.53 0.28
C LEU A 45 6.86 -2.86 1.49
N GLY A 46 5.63 -3.29 1.78
CA GLY A 46 4.82 -2.73 2.86
C GLY A 46 3.32 -3.03 2.77
N CYS A 47 2.92 -4.09 2.03
CA CYS A 47 1.54 -4.39 1.62
C CYS A 47 0.50 -4.32 2.75
N GLY A 48 0.87 -4.59 4.02
CA GLY A 48 -0.04 -4.48 5.15
C GLY A 48 -1.34 -5.27 4.89
N SER A 49 -2.49 -4.58 4.91
CA SER A 49 -3.82 -5.10 4.59
C SER A 49 -4.18 -5.15 3.10
N GLY A 50 -3.30 -4.66 2.22
CA GLY A 50 -3.51 -4.68 0.77
C GLY A 50 -4.31 -3.49 0.21
N LEU A 51 -4.37 -2.36 0.90
CA LEU A 51 -5.20 -1.21 0.46
C LEU A 51 -4.65 -0.46 -0.76
N LEU A 52 -3.34 -0.51 -1.03
CA LEU A 52 -2.72 0.11 -2.20
C LEU A 52 -2.92 -0.71 -3.50
N PHE A 53 -3.53 -1.91 -3.41
CA PHE A 53 -3.62 -2.88 -4.50
C PHE A 53 -4.67 -2.54 -5.56
N LEU A 54 -5.52 -1.54 -5.32
CA LEU A 54 -6.60 -1.20 -6.24
C LEU A 54 -6.11 -0.56 -7.56
N PHE A 55 -4.85 -0.09 -7.61
CA PHE A 55 -4.33 0.70 -8.74
C PHE A 55 -3.17 0.06 -9.52
N THR A 56 -2.58 -1.01 -8.99
CA THR A 56 -1.47 -1.72 -9.64
C THR A 56 -1.66 -3.21 -9.43
N ALA A 57 -1.90 -3.96 -10.51
CA ALA A 57 -1.87 -5.41 -10.46
C ALA A 57 -0.47 -5.86 -10.07
N LEU A 58 -0.24 -6.17 -8.79
CA LEU A 58 0.92 -6.92 -8.35
C LEU A 58 0.63 -7.77 -7.12
N ILE A 59 1.42 -8.83 -6.99
CA ILE A 59 1.33 -9.92 -6.02
C ILE A 59 1.85 -9.44 -4.66
N CYS A 60 1.05 -9.53 -3.58
CA CYS A 60 1.60 -9.60 -2.21
C CYS A 60 2.36 -10.94 -2.11
N ILE A 61 3.62 -10.89 -1.71
CA ILE A 61 4.25 -11.99 -0.97
C ILE A 61 4.15 -11.62 0.51
#